data_AF-A0A530B7G2-F1
#
_entry.id   AF-A0A530B7G2-F1
#
_cell.length_a   1.000
_cell.length_b   1.000
_cell.length_c   1.000
_cell.angle_alpha   90.00
_cell.angle_beta   90.00
_cell.angle_gamma   90.00
#
_symmetry.space_group_name_H-M   'P 1'
#
loop_
_entity.id
_entity.type
_entity.pdbx_description
1 polymer ?
#
loop_
_entity_poly.entity_id
_entity_poly.type
_entity_poly.pdbx_seq_one_letter_code
_entity_poly.pdbx_strand_id
1 'polypeptide(L)'
;ENRDVGGTPAYELFKQKCADNEILAADLRKAVSIPSKSILFNIDQKADVISKEQIDALLSVFQKVFDEMCGYYGKQPHIAQFERDLDSRGVLEKFRTTYQAIAGKAWERGREQALLESANVAKAYAQATGTNPSEGQGILARYRQDFRSSIEDFADKVKAYIDAQQPGFRLNFFVDEVGQYIADNVKLMTNLQTIAESLNTKCRGRAWIIVTAQQDMGAVIGDMTQRQENDFSKIQARFANRMPLNSADVAEVIQKRLLKKTETGISILSDLYHREANNLKTLFDFSDGSIRLENFRDRDHFIHSYPFVPYQYPLFQLAIQNLSQHNAFEGKHSSVGERSMLGVFQEVAI
;
A
#
# COMPACT_ATOMS: atom_id res chain seq x y z
N GLU A 1 12.26 3.72 -2.22
CA GLU A 1 12.75 5.10 -2.42
C GLU A 1 13.62 5.52 -1.24
N ASN A 2 14.70 6.26 -1.47
CA ASN A 2 15.51 6.84 -0.38
C ASN A 2 14.99 8.21 0.06
N ARG A 3 13.67 8.33 0.29
CA ARG A 3 13.12 9.63 0.71
C ARG A 3 13.72 10.01 2.05
N ASP A 4 13.93 11.31 2.21
CA ASP A 4 14.33 11.88 3.47
C ASP A 4 13.14 11.86 4.45
N VAL A 5 13.37 11.34 5.64
CA VAL A 5 12.39 11.27 6.73
C VAL A 5 13.00 11.97 7.94
N GLY A 6 12.63 13.25 8.14
CA GLY A 6 13.09 14.04 9.28
C GLY A 6 14.58 14.38 9.27
N GLY A 7 15.18 14.60 8.09
CA GLY A 7 16.61 14.88 7.90
C GLY A 7 17.49 13.63 7.77
N THR A 8 16.88 12.44 7.78
CA THR A 8 17.59 11.16 7.65
C THR A 8 17.05 10.38 6.45
N PRO A 9 17.91 9.92 5.52
CA PRO A 9 17.48 9.07 4.43
C PRO A 9 16.87 7.76 4.95
N ALA A 10 15.77 7.31 4.35
CA ALA A 10 15.09 6.07 4.75
C ALA A 10 16.04 4.86 4.86
N TYR A 11 17.04 4.75 3.98
CA TYR A 11 18.06 3.70 4.05
C TYR A 11 18.80 3.67 5.38
N GLU A 12 19.22 4.81 5.93
CA GLU A 12 20.00 4.86 7.17
C GLU A 12 19.16 4.40 8.38
N LEU A 13 17.84 4.68 8.38
CA LEU A 13 16.92 4.20 9.41
C LEU A 13 16.80 2.67 9.40
N PHE A 14 16.76 2.06 8.21
CA PHE A 14 16.66 0.59 8.08
C PHE A 14 18.00 -0.10 8.27
N LYS A 15 19.11 0.52 7.87
CA LYS A 15 20.46 -0.02 8.03
C LYS A 15 20.79 -0.33 9.49
N GLN A 16 20.34 0.50 10.43
CA GLN A 16 20.49 0.22 11.87
C GLN A 16 19.81 -1.10 12.30
N LYS A 17 18.71 -1.47 11.64
CA LYS A 17 17.98 -2.72 11.92
C LYS A 17 18.57 -3.94 11.22
N CYS A 18 19.49 -3.74 10.28
CA CYS A 18 20.17 -4.80 9.54
C CYS A 18 21.63 -4.98 10.00
N ALA A 19 22.00 -4.44 11.16
CA ALA A 19 23.37 -4.49 11.67
C ALA A 19 23.92 -5.93 11.74
N ASP A 20 23.06 -6.89 12.04
CA ASP A 20 23.43 -8.30 12.19
C ASP A 20 23.36 -9.10 10.87
N ASN A 21 23.00 -8.47 9.74
CA ASN A 21 22.85 -9.14 8.45
C ASN A 21 23.38 -8.28 7.29
N GLU A 22 24.66 -8.48 6.97
CA GLU A 22 25.36 -7.75 5.91
C GLU A 22 24.76 -8.00 4.52
N ILE A 23 24.24 -9.20 4.26
CA ILE A 23 23.61 -9.54 2.97
C ILE A 23 22.34 -8.69 2.79
N LEU A 24 21.48 -8.65 3.81
CA LEU A 24 20.28 -7.83 3.80
C LEU A 24 20.60 -6.34 3.66
N ALA A 25 21.64 -5.87 4.35
CA ALA A 25 22.11 -4.49 4.23
C ALA A 25 22.62 -4.15 2.81
N ALA A 26 23.29 -5.10 2.14
CA ALA A 26 23.75 -4.98 0.76
C ALA A 26 22.57 -4.98 -0.23
N ASP A 27 21.59 -5.85 -0.04
CA ASP A 27 20.37 -5.92 -0.87
C ASP A 27 19.53 -4.64 -0.74
N LEU A 28 19.37 -4.11 0.47
CA LEU A 28 18.74 -2.81 0.70
C LEU A 28 19.49 -1.69 0.00
N ARG A 29 20.83 -1.67 0.09
CA ARG A 29 21.65 -0.66 -0.61
C ARG A 29 21.43 -0.72 -2.12
N LYS A 30 21.41 -1.93 -2.69
CA LYS A 30 21.13 -2.15 -4.11
C LYS A 30 19.71 -1.68 -4.48
N ALA A 31 18.70 -2.03 -3.69
CA ALA A 31 17.31 -1.61 -3.92
C ALA A 31 17.17 -0.07 -3.91
N VAL A 32 17.87 0.60 -3.00
CA VAL A 32 17.85 2.05 -2.83
C VAL A 32 18.59 2.77 -3.96
N SER A 33 19.60 2.14 -4.57
CA SER A 33 20.31 2.68 -5.74
C SER A 33 19.44 2.75 -7.00
N ILE A 34 18.35 1.98 -7.05
CA ILE A 34 17.44 1.96 -8.19
C ILE A 34 16.48 3.16 -8.10
N PRO A 35 16.49 4.05 -9.10
CA PRO A 35 15.58 5.19 -9.13
C PRO A 35 14.14 4.69 -9.13
N SER A 36 13.34 5.16 -8.18
CA SER A 36 11.96 4.71 -8.07
C SER A 36 11.05 5.80 -7.56
N LYS A 37 9.76 5.70 -7.89
CA LYS A 37 8.68 6.48 -7.29
C LYS A 37 7.51 5.55 -6.99
N SER A 38 6.86 5.80 -5.87
CA SER A 38 5.81 4.98 -5.32
C SER A 38 4.57 5.86 -5.11
N ILE A 39 3.44 5.36 -5.59
CA ILE A 39 2.12 5.96 -5.44
C ILE A 39 1.37 5.10 -4.43
N LEU A 40 1.13 5.65 -3.24
CA LEU A 40 0.33 5.00 -2.21
C LEU A 40 -1.08 5.58 -2.25
N PHE A 41 -2.09 4.72 -2.30
CA PHE A 41 -3.48 5.13 -2.18
C PHE A 41 -4.35 4.01 -1.61
N ASN A 42 -5.34 4.41 -0.83
CA ASN A 42 -6.43 3.54 -0.43
C ASN A 42 -7.47 3.50 -1.56
N ILE A 43 -7.81 2.30 -2.02
CA ILE A 43 -8.70 2.14 -3.16
C ILE A 43 -10.15 2.52 -2.83
N ASP A 44 -10.64 2.19 -1.64
CA ASP A 44 -12.03 2.43 -1.24
C ASP A 44 -12.32 3.94 -1.12
N GLN A 45 -11.43 4.68 -0.45
CA GLN A 45 -11.53 6.14 -0.31
C GLN A 45 -11.47 6.89 -1.65
N LYS A 46 -10.66 6.40 -2.60
CA LYS A 46 -10.54 7.04 -3.93
C LYS A 46 -11.68 6.65 -4.86
N ALA A 47 -12.28 5.47 -4.65
CA ALA A 47 -13.37 4.94 -5.44
C ALA A 47 -14.73 5.57 -5.10
N ASP A 48 -15.02 6.00 -3.87
CA ASP A 48 -16.34 6.60 -3.53
C ASP A 48 -16.72 7.85 -4.34
N VAL A 49 -15.77 8.47 -5.04
CA VAL A 49 -16.02 9.58 -5.99
C VAL A 49 -16.50 9.09 -7.36
N ILE A 50 -16.43 7.78 -7.63
CA ILE A 50 -16.68 7.13 -8.92
C ILE A 50 -17.64 5.95 -8.69
N SER A 51 -18.72 5.83 -9.46
CA SER A 51 -19.70 4.74 -9.24
C SER A 51 -19.05 3.35 -9.32
N LYS A 52 -19.20 2.53 -8.26
CA LYS A 52 -18.66 1.16 -8.15
C LYS A 52 -19.29 0.18 -9.16
N GLU A 53 -20.38 0.56 -9.82
CA GLU A 53 -21.08 -0.27 -10.81
C GLU A 53 -20.37 -0.35 -12.18
N GLN A 54 -19.42 0.55 -12.45
CA GLN A 54 -18.72 0.58 -13.73
C GLN A 54 -17.53 -0.38 -13.73
N ILE A 55 -17.44 -1.21 -14.78
CA ILE A 55 -16.31 -2.11 -15.04
C ILE A 55 -14.98 -1.31 -15.04
N ASP A 56 -15.01 -0.06 -15.50
CA ASP A 56 -13.83 0.81 -15.60
C ASP A 56 -13.52 1.62 -14.32
N ALA A 57 -14.24 1.38 -13.21
CA ALA A 57 -14.03 2.11 -11.96
C ALA A 57 -12.59 1.97 -11.46
N LEU A 58 -12.03 0.75 -11.51
CA LEU A 58 -10.66 0.49 -11.10
C LEU A 58 -9.63 1.25 -11.96
N LEU A 59 -9.76 1.15 -13.28
CA LEU A 59 -8.87 1.84 -14.22
C LEU A 59 -8.92 3.36 -14.00
N SER A 60 -10.11 3.91 -13.75
CA SER A 60 -10.31 5.32 -13.49
C SER A 60 -9.60 5.79 -12.21
N VAL A 61 -9.62 4.97 -11.14
CA VAL A 61 -8.88 5.26 -9.91
C VAL A 61 -7.37 5.27 -10.18
N PHE A 62 -6.84 4.26 -10.87
CA PHE A 62 -5.41 4.20 -11.24
C PHE A 62 -4.98 5.39 -12.09
N GLN A 63 -5.80 5.81 -13.05
CA GLN A 63 -5.55 7.00 -13.86
C GLN A 63 -5.53 8.26 -13.02
N LYS A 64 -6.55 8.45 -12.17
CA LYS A 64 -6.66 9.60 -11.28
C LYS A 64 -5.42 9.75 -10.40
N VAL A 65 -5.00 8.69 -9.71
CA VAL A 65 -3.82 8.77 -8.82
C VAL A 65 -2.52 8.96 -9.59
N PHE A 66 -2.43 8.40 -10.80
CA PHE A 66 -1.28 8.62 -11.68
C PHE A 66 -1.21 10.06 -12.20
N ASP A 67 -2.34 10.62 -12.64
CA ASP A 67 -2.46 12.00 -13.10
C ASP A 67 -2.17 12.98 -11.95
N GLU A 68 -2.71 12.75 -10.76
CA GLU A 68 -2.41 13.52 -9.54
C GLU A 68 -0.92 13.50 -9.21
N MET A 69 -0.27 12.33 -9.32
CA MET A 69 1.18 12.18 -9.10
C MET A 69 2.02 12.98 -10.10
N CYS A 70 1.55 13.09 -11.35
CA CYS A 70 2.19 13.89 -12.40
C CYS A 70 1.89 15.40 -12.26
N GLY A 71 1.01 15.81 -11.34
CA GLY A 71 0.58 17.21 -11.16
C GLY A 71 -0.60 17.64 -12.06
N TYR A 72 -1.21 16.69 -12.76
CA TYR A 72 -2.38 16.93 -13.61
C TYR A 72 -3.70 16.85 -12.83
N TYR A 73 -4.80 17.26 -13.47
CA TYR A 73 -6.11 17.32 -12.86
C TYR A 73 -6.83 15.96 -12.82
N GLY A 74 -6.53 15.14 -11.81
CA GLY A 74 -7.08 13.78 -11.69
C GLY A 74 -8.60 13.66 -11.51
N LYS A 75 -9.33 14.76 -11.25
CA LYS A 75 -10.81 14.73 -11.15
C LYS A 75 -11.48 14.59 -12.53
N GLN A 76 -10.85 15.07 -13.60
CA GLN A 76 -11.39 15.02 -14.96
C GLN A 76 -10.34 14.50 -15.94
N PRO A 77 -10.41 13.22 -16.34
CA PRO A 77 -9.36 12.58 -17.16
C PRO A 77 -9.08 13.28 -18.50
N HIS A 78 -10.11 13.86 -19.13
CA HIS A 78 -9.94 14.62 -20.38
C HIS A 78 -9.12 15.90 -20.20
N ILE A 79 -9.20 16.56 -19.03
CA ILE A 79 -8.36 17.73 -18.72
C ILE A 79 -6.94 17.28 -18.43
N ALA A 80 -6.75 16.20 -17.68
CA ALA A 80 -5.42 15.65 -17.43
C ALA A 80 -4.73 15.22 -18.74
N GLN A 81 -5.48 14.67 -19.71
CA GLN A 81 -4.95 14.37 -21.04
C GLN A 81 -4.54 15.64 -21.80
N PHE A 82 -5.35 16.69 -21.75
CA PHE A 82 -4.99 17.99 -22.34
C PHE A 82 -3.71 18.56 -21.72
N GLU A 83 -3.58 18.54 -20.40
CA GLU A 83 -2.36 18.99 -19.71
C GLU A 83 -1.15 18.15 -20.09
N ARG A 84 -1.30 16.82 -20.15
CA ARG A 84 -0.23 15.88 -20.58
C ARG A 84 0.22 16.14 -22.02
N ASP A 85 -0.71 16.40 -22.94
CA ASP A 85 -0.37 16.69 -24.33
C ASP A 85 0.40 18.01 -24.46
N LEU A 86 0.00 19.04 -23.69
CA LEU A 86 0.75 20.31 -23.63
C LEU A 86 2.15 20.12 -23.01
N ASP A 87 2.26 19.29 -21.98
CA ASP A 87 3.52 19.02 -21.29
C ASP A 87 4.50 18.25 -22.19
N SER A 88 4.00 17.23 -22.89
CA SER A 88 4.80 16.46 -23.86
C SER A 88 5.36 17.32 -25.01
N ARG A 89 4.71 18.47 -25.30
CA ARG A 89 5.13 19.45 -26.29
C ARG A 89 5.96 20.60 -25.69
N GLY A 90 6.20 20.60 -24.38
CA GLY A 90 6.95 21.64 -23.67
C GLY A 90 6.25 23.00 -23.60
N VAL A 91 4.93 23.05 -23.81
CA VAL A 91 4.15 24.31 -23.87
C VAL A 91 3.25 24.52 -22.65
N LEU A 92 3.18 23.56 -21.72
CA LEU A 92 2.30 23.63 -20.55
C LEU A 92 2.56 24.87 -19.68
N GLU A 93 3.83 25.16 -19.38
CA GLU A 93 4.18 26.33 -18.55
C GLU A 93 3.85 27.67 -19.23
N LYS A 94 4.07 27.75 -20.55
CA LYS A 94 3.67 28.91 -21.35
C LYS A 94 2.16 29.08 -21.34
N PHE A 95 1.41 27.98 -21.46
CA PHE A 95 -0.05 27.97 -21.35
C PHE A 95 -0.51 28.44 -19.97
N ARG A 96 0.06 27.92 -18.87
CA ARG A 96 -0.28 28.33 -17.49
C ARG A 96 -0.08 29.83 -17.28
N THR A 97 1.08 30.35 -17.70
CA THR A 97 1.42 31.78 -17.59
C THR A 97 0.45 32.64 -18.41
N THR A 98 0.16 32.22 -19.64
CA THR A 98 -0.74 32.96 -20.54
C THR A 98 -2.19 32.93 -20.04
N TYR A 99 -2.65 31.78 -19.56
CA TYR A 99 -3.98 31.64 -18.95
C TYR A 99 -4.12 32.56 -17.74
N GLN A 100 -3.11 32.61 -16.86
CA GLN A 100 -3.13 33.51 -15.71
C GLN A 100 -3.20 34.98 -16.11
N ALA A 101 -2.48 35.39 -17.16
CA ALA A 101 -2.52 36.77 -17.67
C ALA A 101 -3.90 37.14 -18.25
N ILE A 102 -4.60 36.19 -18.89
CA ILE A 102 -5.91 36.42 -19.52
C ILE A 102 -7.07 36.33 -18.51
N ALA A 103 -7.06 35.29 -17.67
CA ALA A 103 -8.16 34.96 -16.76
C ALA A 103 -8.01 35.59 -15.37
N GLY A 104 -6.83 36.13 -15.04
CA GLY A 104 -6.53 36.72 -13.73
C GLY A 104 -6.43 35.70 -12.59
N LYS A 105 -6.35 34.40 -12.90
CA LYS A 105 -6.25 33.31 -11.92
C LYS A 105 -5.37 32.18 -12.43
N ALA A 106 -4.74 31.45 -11.51
CA ALA A 106 -3.90 30.30 -11.84
C ALA A 106 -4.70 29.21 -12.55
N TRP A 107 -4.06 28.49 -13.47
CA TRP A 107 -4.68 27.41 -14.24
C TRP A 107 -5.23 26.30 -13.34
N GLU A 108 -4.54 26.02 -12.23
CA GLU A 108 -4.91 25.02 -11.24
C GLU A 108 -6.30 25.26 -10.65
N ARG A 109 -6.71 26.53 -10.57
CA ARG A 109 -8.06 26.96 -10.15
C ARG A 109 -9.00 27.09 -11.34
N GLY A 110 -8.50 27.54 -12.49
CA GLY A 110 -9.26 27.64 -13.74
C GLY A 110 -9.84 26.31 -14.22
N ARG A 111 -9.04 25.23 -14.14
CA ARG A 111 -9.42 23.88 -14.56
C ARG A 111 -10.56 23.27 -13.75
N GLU A 112 -10.82 23.74 -12.53
CA GLU A 112 -11.99 23.33 -11.74
C GLU A 112 -13.31 23.82 -12.35
N GLN A 113 -13.25 24.96 -13.05
CA GLN A 113 -14.40 25.63 -13.68
C GLN A 113 -14.25 25.65 -15.21
N ALA A 114 -13.65 24.59 -15.78
CA ALA A 114 -13.28 24.50 -17.19
C ALA A 114 -14.39 24.85 -18.20
N LEU A 115 -15.66 24.59 -17.85
CA LEU A 115 -16.82 24.96 -18.67
C LEU A 115 -16.99 26.48 -18.77
N LEU A 116 -16.92 27.19 -17.64
CA LEU A 116 -17.04 28.65 -17.57
C LEU A 116 -15.81 29.34 -18.16
N GLU A 117 -14.65 28.70 -18.04
CA GLU A 117 -13.36 29.23 -18.49
C GLU A 117 -13.01 28.86 -19.94
N SER A 118 -13.92 28.21 -20.66
CA SER A 118 -13.68 27.68 -22.02
C SER A 118 -13.16 28.74 -23.00
N ALA A 119 -13.65 29.98 -22.93
CA ALA A 119 -13.19 31.09 -23.75
C ALA A 119 -11.75 31.53 -23.40
N ASN A 120 -11.41 31.55 -22.11
CA ASN A 120 -10.07 31.91 -21.65
C ASN A 120 -9.06 30.81 -21.99
N VAL A 121 -9.46 29.55 -21.86
CA VAL A 121 -8.65 28.39 -22.28
C VAL A 121 -8.36 28.43 -23.77
N ALA A 122 -9.35 28.72 -24.61
CA ALA A 122 -9.16 28.82 -26.05
C ALA A 122 -8.13 29.90 -26.44
N LYS A 123 -8.23 31.10 -25.82
CA LYS A 123 -7.29 32.20 -26.04
C LYS A 123 -5.88 31.84 -25.55
N ALA A 124 -5.78 31.28 -24.33
CA ALA A 124 -4.50 30.89 -23.75
C ALA A 124 -3.82 29.78 -24.55
N TYR A 125 -4.58 28.79 -25.03
CA TYR A 125 -4.09 27.73 -25.89
C TYR A 125 -3.53 28.30 -27.20
N ALA A 126 -4.32 29.09 -27.93
CA ALA A 126 -3.91 29.70 -29.18
C ALA A 126 -2.61 30.53 -29.06
N GLN A 127 -2.49 31.34 -28.02
CA GLN A 127 -1.29 32.14 -27.76
C GLN A 127 -0.09 31.29 -27.29
N ALA A 128 -0.32 30.21 -26.56
CA ALA A 128 0.73 29.30 -26.13
C ALA A 128 1.30 28.49 -27.32
N THR A 129 0.44 27.94 -28.18
CA THR A 129 0.82 27.09 -29.32
C THR A 129 1.09 27.86 -30.61
N GLY A 130 0.80 29.16 -30.66
CA GLY A 130 0.96 29.97 -31.87
C GLY A 130 -0.07 29.66 -32.96
N THR A 131 -1.20 29.09 -32.58
CA THR A 131 -2.30 28.74 -33.50
C THR A 131 -3.41 29.79 -33.47
N ASN A 132 -4.35 29.72 -34.40
CA ASN A 132 -5.45 30.67 -34.44
C ASN A 132 -6.43 30.47 -33.25
N PRO A 133 -7.03 31.56 -32.70
CA PRO A 133 -8.01 31.48 -31.62
C PRO A 133 -9.23 30.59 -31.92
N SER A 134 -9.60 30.45 -33.20
CA SER A 134 -10.68 29.58 -33.67
C SER A 134 -10.35 28.09 -33.49
N GLU A 135 -9.07 27.69 -33.51
CA GLU A 135 -8.65 26.30 -33.31
C GLU A 135 -8.72 25.90 -31.83
N GLY A 136 -8.54 26.85 -30.92
CA GLY A 136 -8.68 26.64 -29.47
C GLY A 136 -10.13 26.58 -28.98
N GLN A 137 -11.10 27.04 -29.78
CA GLN A 137 -12.50 27.02 -29.38
C GLN A 137 -13.00 25.58 -29.21
N GLY A 138 -13.57 25.31 -28.03
CA GLY A 138 -14.10 23.99 -27.70
C GLY A 138 -13.03 22.89 -27.56
N ILE A 139 -11.74 23.24 -27.42
CA ILE A 139 -10.66 22.24 -27.30
C ILE A 139 -10.93 21.23 -26.17
N LEU A 140 -11.31 21.71 -24.99
CA LEU A 140 -11.64 20.83 -23.86
C LEU A 140 -12.90 19.98 -24.11
N ALA A 141 -13.85 20.47 -24.91
CA ALA A 141 -15.04 19.70 -25.29
C ALA A 141 -14.68 18.58 -26.28
N ARG A 142 -13.76 18.84 -27.22
CA ARG A 142 -13.21 17.81 -28.13
C ARG A 142 -12.47 16.74 -27.34
N TYR A 143 -11.56 17.15 -26.43
CA TYR A 143 -10.91 16.21 -25.52
C TYR A 143 -11.92 15.39 -24.72
N ARG A 144 -13.03 15.98 -24.25
CA ARG A 144 -14.08 15.23 -23.54
C ARG A 144 -14.81 14.22 -24.42
N GLN A 145 -15.10 14.56 -25.68
CA GLN A 145 -15.81 13.68 -26.63
C GLN A 145 -14.92 12.53 -27.12
N ASP A 146 -13.65 12.83 -27.38
CA ASP A 146 -12.69 11.87 -27.93
C ASP A 146 -12.02 11.03 -26.83
N PHE A 147 -12.16 11.43 -25.57
CA PHE A 147 -11.56 10.68 -24.46
C PHE A 147 -12.23 9.31 -24.33
N ARG A 148 -11.51 8.30 -24.79
CA ARG A 148 -11.69 6.91 -24.42
C ARG A 148 -10.44 6.48 -23.71
N SER A 149 -10.61 5.71 -22.63
CA SER A 149 -9.45 5.16 -21.97
C SER A 149 -9.57 3.65 -21.87
N SER A 150 -8.60 2.97 -22.46
CA SER A 150 -8.39 1.55 -22.25
C SER A 150 -7.27 1.31 -21.24
N ILE A 151 -7.16 0.06 -20.78
CA ILE A 151 -6.05 -0.39 -19.94
C ILE A 151 -4.72 -0.27 -20.70
N GLU A 152 -4.72 -0.52 -22.01
CA GLU A 152 -3.54 -0.38 -22.86
C GLU A 152 -3.06 1.08 -22.93
N ASP A 153 -3.98 2.03 -23.15
CA ASP A 153 -3.65 3.46 -23.19
C ASP A 153 -3.06 3.92 -21.85
N PHE A 154 -3.59 3.42 -20.74
CA PHE A 154 -3.03 3.71 -19.41
C PHE A 154 -1.61 3.16 -19.27
N ALA A 155 -1.38 1.91 -19.68
CA ALA A 155 -0.05 1.31 -19.62
C ALA A 155 0.96 2.05 -20.52
N ASP A 156 0.54 2.51 -21.69
CA ASP A 156 1.40 3.31 -22.58
C ASP A 156 1.70 4.70 -22.00
N LYS A 157 0.74 5.34 -21.31
CA LYS A 157 0.98 6.60 -20.56
C LYS A 157 1.99 6.40 -19.42
N VAL A 158 1.86 5.32 -18.66
CA VAL A 158 2.82 4.99 -17.58
C VAL A 158 4.20 4.71 -18.17
N LYS A 159 4.27 3.97 -19.27
CA LYS A 159 5.54 3.70 -19.98
C LYS A 159 6.19 5.00 -20.44
N ALA A 160 5.45 5.90 -21.08
CA ALA A 160 5.96 7.19 -21.54
C ALA A 160 6.53 8.02 -20.39
N TYR A 161 5.84 8.04 -19.24
CA TYR A 161 6.36 8.69 -18.04
C TYR A 161 7.66 8.05 -17.56
N ILE A 162 7.74 6.72 -17.47
CA ILE A 162 8.95 5.99 -17.06
C ILE A 162 10.11 6.24 -18.03
N ASP A 163 9.85 6.25 -19.34
CA ASP A 163 10.85 6.46 -20.38
C ASP A 163 11.38 7.91 -20.41
N ALA A 164 10.59 8.88 -19.94
CA ALA A 164 11.04 10.26 -19.74
C ALA A 164 11.91 10.46 -18.48
N GLN A 165 11.96 9.47 -17.58
CA GLN A 165 12.83 9.50 -16.41
C GLN A 165 14.23 8.95 -16.71
N GLN A 166 15.11 9.00 -15.71
CA GLN A 166 16.46 8.45 -15.81
C GLN A 166 16.47 6.92 -16.06
N PRO A 167 17.54 6.38 -16.68
CA PRO A 167 17.65 4.95 -16.99
C PRO A 167 17.44 4.07 -15.76
N GLY A 168 16.67 2.99 -15.95
CA GLY A 168 16.38 2.04 -14.87
C GLY A 168 15.32 2.50 -13.87
N PHE A 169 14.66 3.65 -14.10
CA PHE A 169 13.57 4.13 -13.26
C PHE A 169 12.43 3.11 -13.15
N ARG A 170 11.89 2.98 -11.94
CA ARG A 170 10.75 2.10 -11.62
C ARG A 170 9.59 2.88 -11.01
N LEU A 171 8.37 2.54 -11.40
CA LEU A 171 7.15 3.09 -10.82
C LEU A 171 6.39 2.00 -10.07
N ASN A 172 6.07 2.24 -8.80
CA ASN A 172 5.37 1.29 -7.96
C ASN A 172 4.01 1.85 -7.54
N PHE A 173 2.94 1.08 -7.71
CA PHE A 173 1.61 1.38 -7.20
C PHE A 173 1.38 0.52 -5.95
N PHE A 174 1.20 1.16 -4.81
CA PHE A 174 0.85 0.51 -3.55
C PHE A 174 -0.63 0.80 -3.26
N VAL A 175 -1.44 -0.23 -3.42
CA VAL A 175 -2.89 -0.15 -3.31
C VAL A 175 -3.33 -0.78 -2.01
N ASP A 176 -3.91 0.01 -1.12
CA ASP A 176 -4.40 -0.47 0.16
C ASP A 176 -5.87 -0.88 0.11
N GLU A 177 -6.25 -1.82 0.96
CA GLU A 177 -7.61 -2.34 1.16
C GLU A 177 -8.27 -2.96 -0.08
N VAL A 178 -7.47 -3.55 -0.97
CA VAL A 178 -7.95 -4.20 -2.20
C VAL A 178 -8.92 -5.35 -1.90
N GLY A 179 -8.70 -6.07 -0.79
CA GLY A 179 -9.53 -7.20 -0.38
C GLY A 179 -11.01 -6.84 -0.19
N GLN A 180 -11.30 -5.76 0.55
CA GLN A 180 -12.68 -5.32 0.80
C GLN A 180 -13.33 -4.77 -0.47
N TYR A 181 -12.58 -3.98 -1.25
CA TYR A 181 -13.09 -3.36 -2.47
C TYR A 181 -13.51 -4.38 -3.53
N ILE A 182 -12.82 -5.51 -3.59
CA ILE A 182 -13.07 -6.54 -4.59
C ILE A 182 -13.98 -7.66 -4.07
N ALA A 183 -14.21 -7.77 -2.75
CA ALA A 183 -14.94 -8.85 -2.09
C ALA A 183 -16.24 -9.27 -2.84
N ASP A 184 -17.05 -8.32 -3.28
CA ASP A 184 -18.34 -8.62 -3.93
C ASP A 184 -18.27 -8.69 -5.47
N ASN A 185 -17.12 -8.42 -6.10
CA ASN A 185 -17.03 -8.24 -7.55
C ASN A 185 -15.78 -8.89 -8.19
N VAL A 186 -15.94 -10.15 -8.61
CA VAL A 186 -14.92 -10.92 -9.36
C VAL A 186 -14.39 -10.17 -10.60
N LYS A 187 -15.22 -9.35 -11.27
CA LYS A 187 -14.80 -8.62 -12.47
C LYS A 187 -13.73 -7.56 -12.15
N LEU A 188 -13.81 -6.91 -10.98
CA LEU A 188 -12.79 -5.94 -10.56
C LEU A 188 -11.44 -6.61 -10.34
N MET A 189 -11.42 -7.85 -9.84
CA MET A 189 -10.19 -8.63 -9.72
C MET A 189 -9.55 -8.91 -11.09
N THR A 190 -10.35 -9.35 -12.06
CA THR A 190 -9.86 -9.60 -13.43
C THR A 190 -9.33 -8.32 -14.09
N ASN A 191 -9.97 -7.17 -13.82
CA ASN A 191 -9.49 -5.88 -14.31
C ASN A 191 -8.15 -5.49 -13.67
N LEU A 192 -8.00 -5.69 -12.35
CA LEU A 192 -6.74 -5.45 -11.65
C LEU A 192 -5.61 -6.32 -12.22
N GLN A 193 -5.91 -7.59 -12.51
CA GLN A 193 -4.99 -8.50 -13.17
C GLN A 193 -4.58 -7.96 -14.55
N THR A 194 -5.54 -7.57 -15.37
CA THR A 194 -5.28 -7.06 -16.73
C THR A 194 -4.41 -5.81 -16.68
N ILE A 195 -4.66 -4.89 -15.74
CA ILE A 195 -3.81 -3.70 -15.54
C ILE A 195 -2.39 -4.12 -15.15
N ALA A 196 -2.22 -5.04 -14.20
CA ALA A 196 -0.90 -5.52 -13.78
C ALA A 196 -0.13 -6.17 -14.94
N GLU A 197 -0.78 -7.01 -15.74
CA GLU A 197 -0.18 -7.68 -16.90
C GLU A 197 0.20 -6.70 -18.01
N SER A 198 -0.69 -5.76 -18.34
CA SER A 198 -0.42 -4.71 -19.33
C SER A 198 0.74 -3.84 -18.89
N LEU A 199 0.79 -3.42 -17.62
CA LEU A 199 1.92 -2.66 -17.08
C LEU A 199 3.23 -3.45 -17.14
N ASN A 200 3.22 -4.72 -16.72
CA ASN A 200 4.41 -5.56 -16.74
C ASN A 200 4.95 -5.72 -18.18
N THR A 201 4.06 -5.97 -19.14
CA THR A 201 4.40 -6.19 -20.56
C THR A 201 4.88 -4.89 -21.21
N LYS A 202 4.12 -3.80 -21.12
CA LYS A 202 4.45 -2.51 -21.78
C LYS A 202 5.66 -1.82 -21.14
N CYS A 203 5.76 -1.86 -19.80
CA CYS A 203 6.85 -1.21 -19.07
C CYS A 203 8.09 -2.10 -18.92
N ARG A 204 8.06 -3.35 -19.40
CA ARG A 204 9.14 -4.34 -19.31
C ARG A 204 9.57 -4.60 -17.85
N GLY A 205 8.59 -4.80 -16.96
CA GLY A 205 8.83 -5.05 -15.54
C GLY A 205 9.32 -3.84 -14.72
N ARG A 206 9.29 -2.62 -15.28
CA ARG A 206 9.62 -1.37 -14.56
C ARG A 206 8.42 -0.77 -13.80
N ALA A 207 7.22 -1.29 -14.01
CA ALA A 207 6.02 -0.89 -13.29
C ALA A 207 5.49 -2.05 -12.45
N TRP A 208 5.26 -1.83 -11.15
CA TRP A 208 4.80 -2.86 -10.21
C TRP A 208 3.50 -2.41 -9.55
N ILE A 209 2.58 -3.36 -9.34
CA ILE A 209 1.42 -3.18 -8.48
C ILE A 209 1.62 -4.08 -7.26
N ILE A 210 1.59 -3.46 -6.08
CA ILE A 210 1.64 -4.09 -4.77
C ILE A 210 0.30 -3.82 -4.13
N VAL A 211 -0.40 -4.87 -3.72
CA VAL A 211 -1.70 -4.78 -3.09
C VAL A 211 -1.63 -5.32 -1.68
N THR A 212 -2.24 -4.62 -0.74
CA THR A 212 -2.51 -5.14 0.60
C THR A 212 -3.97 -5.54 0.68
N ALA A 213 -4.20 -6.68 1.34
CA ALA A 213 -5.52 -7.17 1.67
C ALA A 213 -5.46 -7.68 3.12
N GLN A 214 -6.53 -7.43 3.88
CA GLN A 214 -6.63 -7.89 5.25
C GLN A 214 -6.53 -9.43 5.28
N GLN A 215 -5.82 -9.96 6.27
CA GLN A 215 -5.28 -11.34 6.32
C GLN A 215 -6.32 -12.43 6.11
N ASP A 216 -7.59 -12.17 6.42
CA ASP A 216 -8.65 -13.17 6.30
C ASP A 216 -9.61 -12.84 5.15
N MET A 217 -9.07 -12.79 3.94
CA MET A 217 -9.92 -12.82 2.75
C MET A 217 -10.82 -14.06 2.76
N GLY A 218 -10.38 -15.20 3.33
CA GLY A 218 -11.19 -16.41 3.46
C GLY A 218 -12.45 -16.22 4.31
N ALA A 219 -12.36 -15.50 5.43
CA ALA A 219 -13.52 -15.18 6.27
C ALA A 219 -14.43 -14.09 5.68
N VAL A 220 -13.88 -13.11 4.94
CA VAL A 220 -14.69 -12.11 4.20
C VAL A 220 -15.47 -12.76 3.05
N ILE A 221 -14.98 -13.89 2.54
CA ILE A 221 -15.58 -14.70 1.48
C ILE A 221 -16.72 -15.61 1.99
N GLY A 222 -16.94 -15.72 3.30
CA GLY A 222 -17.91 -16.66 3.90
C GLY A 222 -19.39 -16.45 3.53
N ASP A 223 -19.74 -15.29 2.96
CA ASP A 223 -21.09 -15.00 2.44
C ASP A 223 -21.22 -15.15 0.90
N MET A 224 -20.14 -15.57 0.21
CA MET A 224 -20.14 -15.77 -1.23
C MET A 224 -20.64 -17.16 -1.63
N THR A 225 -21.29 -17.25 -2.78
CA THR A 225 -21.64 -18.57 -3.35
C THR A 225 -20.36 -19.37 -3.65
N GLN A 226 -20.34 -20.69 -3.40
CA GLN A 226 -19.19 -21.60 -3.66
C GLN A 226 -18.50 -21.43 -5.03
N ARG A 227 -19.20 -20.89 -6.04
CA ARG A 227 -18.64 -20.56 -7.36
C ARG A 227 -17.70 -19.34 -7.31
N GLN A 228 -18.09 -18.29 -6.60
CA GLN A 228 -17.28 -17.08 -6.48
C GLN A 228 -16.00 -17.34 -5.66
N GLU A 229 -16.08 -18.13 -4.58
CA GLU A 229 -14.89 -18.53 -3.80
C GLU A 229 -13.83 -19.25 -4.66
N ASN A 230 -14.29 -20.16 -5.53
CA ASN A 230 -13.44 -20.92 -6.44
C ASN A 230 -12.80 -20.02 -7.52
N ASP A 231 -13.53 -19.07 -8.07
CA ASP A 231 -13.00 -18.15 -9.07
C ASP A 231 -12.02 -17.15 -8.44
N PHE A 232 -12.28 -16.68 -7.22
CA PHE A 232 -11.33 -15.87 -6.45
C PHE A 232 -10.04 -16.61 -6.15
N SER A 233 -10.13 -17.86 -5.67
CA SER A 233 -8.94 -18.68 -5.37
C SER A 233 -8.06 -18.89 -6.61
N LYS A 234 -8.68 -19.10 -7.79
CA LYS A 234 -7.95 -19.20 -9.06
C LYS A 234 -7.27 -17.90 -9.46
N ILE A 235 -7.92 -16.75 -9.26
CA ILE A 235 -7.33 -15.44 -9.61
C ILE A 235 -6.23 -15.06 -8.61
N GLN A 236 -6.43 -15.35 -7.32
CA GLN A 236 -5.43 -15.13 -6.27
C GLN A 236 -4.16 -15.99 -6.50
N ALA A 237 -4.29 -17.16 -7.14
CA ALA A 237 -3.14 -17.99 -7.54
C ALA A 237 -2.29 -17.35 -8.65
N ARG A 238 -2.82 -16.36 -9.38
CA ARG A 238 -2.10 -15.65 -10.46
C ARG A 238 -1.22 -14.51 -9.95
N PHE A 239 -1.46 -14.02 -8.73
CA PHE A 239 -0.50 -13.16 -8.03
C PHE A 239 0.62 -14.04 -7.46
N ALA A 240 1.63 -14.28 -8.29
CA ALA A 240 2.68 -15.28 -8.05
C ALA A 240 3.51 -15.02 -6.79
N ASN A 241 3.68 -13.75 -6.40
CA ASN A 241 4.53 -13.37 -5.27
C ASN A 241 3.67 -12.97 -4.07
N ARG A 242 3.37 -13.95 -3.22
CA ARG A 242 2.77 -13.67 -1.91
C ARG A 242 3.88 -13.36 -0.93
N MET A 243 3.83 -12.17 -0.36
CA MET A 243 4.56 -11.84 0.86
C MET A 243 3.55 -11.93 2.00
N PRO A 244 3.27 -13.14 2.53
CA PRO A 244 2.54 -13.18 3.77
C PRO A 244 3.38 -12.41 4.77
N LEU A 245 2.83 -11.33 5.29
CA LEU A 245 3.24 -10.84 6.60
C LEU A 245 2.73 -11.90 7.57
N ASN A 246 3.38 -13.05 7.56
CA ASN A 246 3.20 -14.05 8.59
C ASN A 246 3.69 -13.37 9.86
N SER A 247 2.85 -13.47 10.87
CA SER A 247 3.03 -13.02 12.23
C SER A 247 4.13 -13.80 12.96
N ALA A 248 5.20 -14.16 12.25
CA ALA A 248 6.41 -14.78 12.75
C ALA A 248 7.26 -13.69 13.42
N ASP A 249 7.33 -13.54 14.73
CA ASP A 249 6.62 -14.13 15.85
C ASP A 249 6.05 -12.95 16.66
N VAL A 250 4.75 -12.91 16.95
CA VAL A 250 4.18 -11.91 17.87
C VAL A 250 4.96 -11.90 19.19
N ALA A 251 5.42 -13.08 19.63
CA ALA A 251 6.32 -13.24 20.75
C ALA A 251 7.62 -12.45 20.56
N GLU A 252 8.31 -12.56 19.42
CA GLU A 252 9.54 -11.81 19.13
C GLU A 252 9.29 -10.30 19.11
N VAL A 253 8.16 -9.85 18.55
CA VAL A 253 7.79 -8.42 18.53
C VAL A 253 7.58 -7.92 19.96
N ILE A 254 6.87 -8.66 20.81
CA ILE A 254 6.66 -8.30 22.22
C ILE A 254 8.00 -8.29 22.97
N GLN A 255 8.82 -9.33 22.80
CA GLN A 255 10.15 -9.45 23.41
C GLN A 255 11.05 -8.27 23.06
N LYS A 256 11.12 -7.89 21.79
CA LYS A 256 12.01 -6.81 21.31
C LYS A 256 11.46 -5.42 21.54
N ARG A 257 10.14 -5.22 21.47
CA ARG A 257 9.53 -3.88 21.52
C ARG A 257 9.07 -3.47 22.91
N LEU A 258 8.51 -4.39 23.67
CA LEU A 258 7.96 -4.12 25.01
C LEU A 258 8.91 -4.58 26.12
N LEU A 259 9.51 -5.75 25.96
CA LEU A 259 10.26 -6.42 27.03
C LEU A 259 11.78 -6.25 26.93
N LYS A 260 12.27 -5.36 26.06
CA LYS A 260 13.70 -5.14 25.87
C LYS A 260 14.36 -4.83 27.23
N LYS A 261 15.28 -5.69 27.64
CA LYS A 261 15.95 -5.60 28.94
C LYS A 261 17.12 -4.63 28.88
N THR A 262 17.37 -3.96 30.01
CA THR A 262 18.63 -3.25 30.26
C THR A 262 19.73 -4.25 30.58
N GLU A 263 21.00 -3.86 30.42
CA GLU A 263 22.14 -4.73 30.75
C GLU A 263 22.09 -5.26 32.19
N THR A 264 21.72 -4.40 33.14
CA THR A 264 21.50 -4.79 34.54
C THR A 264 20.36 -5.81 34.69
N GLY A 265 19.25 -5.61 33.97
CA GLY A 265 18.11 -6.52 33.99
C GLY A 265 18.46 -7.90 33.40
N ILE A 266 19.29 -7.94 32.35
CA ILE A 266 19.80 -9.19 31.78
C ILE A 266 20.61 -9.96 32.83
N SER A 267 21.52 -9.29 33.55
CA SER A 267 22.33 -9.94 34.60
C SER A 267 21.46 -10.54 35.71
N ILE A 268 20.50 -9.77 36.23
CA ILE A 268 19.60 -10.23 37.31
C ILE A 268 18.76 -11.43 36.86
N LEU A 269 18.18 -11.37 35.65
CA LEU A 269 17.36 -12.45 35.12
C LEU A 269 18.18 -13.69 34.77
N SER A 270 19.44 -13.51 34.36
CA SER A 270 20.39 -14.61 34.15
C SER A 270 20.63 -15.37 35.45
N ASP A 271 20.94 -14.66 36.55
CA ASP A 271 21.15 -15.26 37.87
C ASP A 271 19.88 -15.94 38.41
N LEU A 272 18.71 -15.34 38.16
CA LEU A 272 17.43 -15.93 38.52
C LEU A 272 17.17 -17.23 37.75
N TYR A 273 17.41 -17.23 36.44
CA TYR A 273 17.27 -18.44 35.62
C TYR A 273 18.21 -19.55 36.10
N HIS A 274 19.48 -19.24 36.38
CA HIS A 274 20.42 -20.25 36.87
C HIS A 274 19.99 -20.88 38.20
N ARG A 275 19.35 -20.10 39.08
CA ARG A 275 18.83 -20.58 40.36
C ARG A 275 17.57 -21.43 40.21
N GLU A 276 16.67 -21.01 39.33
CA GLU A 276 15.31 -21.56 39.23
C GLU A 276 15.08 -22.46 38.02
N ALA A 277 16.07 -22.69 37.14
CA ALA A 277 15.91 -23.42 35.87
C ALA A 277 15.21 -24.78 36.04
N ASN A 278 15.56 -25.53 37.09
CA ASN A 278 14.94 -26.83 37.40
C ASN A 278 13.48 -26.67 37.84
N ASN A 279 13.19 -25.64 38.63
CA ASN A 279 11.84 -25.34 39.12
C ASN A 279 10.94 -24.84 37.99
N LEU A 280 11.45 -24.01 37.08
CA LEU A 280 10.72 -23.49 35.92
C LEU A 280 10.16 -24.62 35.03
N LYS A 281 10.94 -25.69 34.85
CA LYS A 281 10.48 -26.84 34.09
C LYS A 281 9.31 -27.53 34.80
N THR A 282 9.41 -27.76 36.11
CA THR A 282 8.34 -28.43 36.88
C THR A 282 7.09 -27.57 37.03
N LEU A 283 7.22 -26.26 37.23
CA LEU A 283 6.10 -25.36 37.49
C LEU A 283 5.22 -25.11 36.25
N PHE A 284 5.81 -25.18 35.06
CA PHE A 284 5.13 -24.81 33.81
C PHE A 284 4.97 -25.99 32.83
N ASP A 285 5.16 -27.24 33.30
CA ASP A 285 4.88 -28.43 32.51
C ASP A 285 3.45 -28.92 32.78
N PHE A 286 2.65 -29.07 31.71
CA PHE A 286 1.25 -29.45 31.80
C PHE A 286 1.12 -30.97 31.60
N SER A 287 0.83 -31.71 32.67
CA SER A 287 0.81 -33.18 32.68
C SER A 287 -0.44 -33.83 32.07
N ASP A 288 -1.47 -33.04 31.73
CA ASP A 288 -2.81 -33.55 31.34
C ASP A 288 -2.95 -33.94 29.85
N GLY A 289 -1.86 -33.84 29.07
CA GLY A 289 -1.78 -34.43 27.71
C GLY A 289 -2.71 -33.85 26.63
N SER A 290 -3.59 -32.90 26.97
CA SER A 290 -4.60 -32.35 26.07
C SER A 290 -4.05 -31.28 25.12
N ILE A 291 -3.06 -30.48 25.57
CA ILE A 291 -2.39 -29.45 24.74
C ILE A 291 -0.90 -29.39 25.12
N ARG A 292 0.00 -29.56 24.13
CA ARG A 292 1.43 -29.31 24.32
C ARG A 292 1.69 -27.81 24.27
N LEU A 293 1.88 -27.20 25.43
CA LEU A 293 2.22 -25.79 25.58
C LEU A 293 3.74 -25.63 25.69
N GLU A 294 4.32 -24.75 24.87
CA GLU A 294 5.78 -24.53 24.87
C GLU A 294 6.25 -23.77 26.11
N ASN A 295 7.35 -24.25 26.70
CA ASN A 295 7.98 -23.62 27.86
C ASN A 295 9.29 -22.91 27.46
N PHE A 296 10.02 -22.35 28.43
CA PHE A 296 11.32 -21.70 28.19
C PHE A 296 12.34 -22.68 27.59
N ARG A 297 12.65 -22.49 26.31
CA ARG A 297 13.70 -23.21 25.57
C ARG A 297 15.09 -23.13 26.21
N ASP A 298 15.50 -21.93 26.60
CA ASP A 298 16.82 -21.64 27.15
C ASP A 298 16.80 -20.36 28.01
N ARG A 299 17.98 -20.01 28.55
CA ARG A 299 18.21 -18.82 29.37
C ARG A 299 17.86 -17.53 28.63
N ASP A 300 18.27 -17.41 27.37
CA ASP A 300 18.08 -16.17 26.61
C ASP A 300 16.60 -15.98 26.29
N HIS A 301 15.88 -17.06 25.98
CA HIS A 301 14.44 -17.06 25.81
C HIS A 301 13.70 -16.67 27.09
N PHE A 302 14.17 -17.11 28.27
CA PHE A 302 13.65 -16.67 29.56
C PHE A 302 13.85 -15.16 29.77
N ILE A 303 15.07 -14.67 29.57
CA ILE A 303 15.41 -13.25 29.74
C ILE A 303 14.56 -12.36 28.83
N HIS A 304 14.37 -12.77 27.57
CA HIS A 304 13.60 -12.00 26.60
C HIS A 304 12.09 -12.06 26.85
N SER A 305 11.57 -13.17 27.36
CA SER A 305 10.12 -13.34 27.56
C SER A 305 9.62 -12.87 28.94
N TYR A 306 10.49 -12.83 29.95
CA TYR A 306 10.08 -12.44 31.31
C TYR A 306 9.38 -11.06 31.33
N PRO A 307 8.23 -10.91 32.03
CA PRO A 307 7.64 -11.84 33.00
C PRO A 307 6.71 -12.91 32.41
N PHE A 308 6.54 -12.95 31.08
CA PHE A 308 5.61 -13.86 30.42
C PHE A 308 6.25 -15.22 30.13
N VAL A 309 5.45 -16.27 30.26
CA VAL A 309 5.86 -17.65 29.95
C VAL A 309 5.55 -17.93 28.47
N PRO A 310 6.42 -18.64 27.71
CA PRO A 310 6.28 -18.73 26.25
C PRO A 310 4.93 -19.25 25.76
N TYR A 311 4.29 -20.17 26.47
CA TYR A 311 2.95 -20.65 26.10
C TYR A 311 1.86 -19.58 26.15
N GLN A 312 2.05 -18.49 26.92
CA GLN A 312 1.04 -17.44 27.07
C GLN A 312 0.84 -16.68 25.76
N TYR A 313 1.88 -16.55 24.93
CA TYR A 313 1.76 -15.90 23.61
C TYR A 313 0.77 -16.64 22.68
N PRO A 314 0.98 -17.94 22.35
CA PRO A 314 0.05 -18.67 21.48
C PRO A 314 -1.30 -18.92 22.17
N LEU A 315 -1.35 -19.12 23.48
CA LEU A 315 -2.60 -19.33 24.21
C LEU A 315 -3.50 -18.09 24.14
N PHE A 316 -2.92 -16.89 24.32
CA PHE A 316 -3.67 -15.65 24.21
C PHE A 316 -4.16 -15.41 22.78
N GLN A 317 -3.31 -15.67 21.78
CA GLN A 317 -3.70 -15.59 20.37
C GLN A 317 -4.88 -16.52 20.06
N LEU A 318 -4.82 -17.78 20.53
CA LEU A 318 -5.90 -18.75 20.37
C LEU A 318 -7.19 -18.30 21.06
N ALA A 319 -7.11 -17.75 22.28
CA ALA A 319 -8.26 -17.25 23.01
C ALA A 319 -8.95 -16.08 22.26
N ILE A 320 -8.17 -15.11 21.77
CA ILE A 320 -8.68 -13.98 21.00
C ILE A 320 -9.31 -14.44 19.68
N GLN A 321 -8.68 -15.37 18.97
CA GLN A 321 -9.23 -15.96 17.73
C GLN A 321 -10.58 -16.64 17.99
N ASN A 322 -10.67 -17.48 19.03
CA ASN A 322 -11.92 -18.18 19.36
C ASN A 322 -13.02 -17.20 19.80
N LEU A 323 -12.71 -16.21 20.64
CA LEU A 323 -13.68 -15.19 21.05
C LEU A 323 -14.20 -14.37 19.86
N SER A 324 -13.32 -14.08 18.88
CA SER A 324 -13.71 -13.43 17.63
C SER A 324 -14.63 -14.29 16.78
N GLN A 325 -14.32 -15.59 16.63
CA GLN A 325 -15.14 -16.54 15.87
C GLN A 325 -16.54 -16.73 16.46
N HIS A 326 -16.67 -16.59 17.79
CA HIS A 326 -17.94 -16.70 18.51
C HIS A 326 -18.68 -15.36 18.70
N ASN A 327 -18.35 -14.31 17.94
CA ASN A 327 -19.00 -12.98 17.99
C ASN A 327 -19.06 -12.36 19.40
N ALA A 328 -18.10 -12.66 20.28
CA ALA A 328 -18.08 -12.12 21.64
C ALA A 328 -17.68 -10.63 21.71
N PHE A 329 -17.20 -10.05 20.60
CA PHE A 329 -16.84 -8.64 20.49
C PHE A 329 -17.87 -7.87 19.65
N GLU A 330 -18.43 -6.78 20.20
CA GLU A 330 -19.25 -5.84 19.44
C GLU A 330 -18.37 -5.08 18.44
N GLY A 331 -18.41 -5.52 17.17
CA GLY A 331 -17.70 -4.88 16.07
C GLY A 331 -16.90 -5.88 15.26
N LYS A 332 -17.54 -6.49 14.25
CA LYS A 332 -16.97 -7.46 13.29
C LYS A 332 -15.66 -7.02 12.59
N HIS A 333 -15.26 -5.75 12.70
CA HIS A 333 -14.11 -5.17 11.99
C HIS A 333 -13.14 -4.37 12.88
N SER A 334 -13.31 -4.36 14.20
CA SER A 334 -12.41 -3.60 15.07
C SER A 334 -11.15 -4.40 15.38
N SER A 335 -10.18 -4.39 14.46
CA SER A 335 -8.76 -4.69 14.71
C SER A 335 -8.49 -5.82 15.72
N VAL A 336 -9.12 -6.98 15.55
CA VAL A 336 -8.86 -8.17 16.38
C VAL A 336 -7.57 -8.81 15.87
N GLY A 337 -6.45 -8.13 16.09
CA GLY A 337 -5.13 -8.51 15.59
C GLY A 337 -4.01 -8.14 16.55
N GLU A 338 -2.77 -8.34 16.10
CA GLU A 338 -1.52 -8.21 16.85
C GLU A 338 -1.34 -6.89 17.61
N ARG A 339 -1.94 -5.78 17.13
CA ARG A 339 -1.94 -4.50 17.85
C ARG A 339 -2.70 -4.57 19.17
N SER A 340 -3.81 -5.29 19.21
CA SER A 340 -4.59 -5.52 20.42
C SER A 340 -3.84 -6.45 21.38
N MET A 341 -3.12 -7.45 20.86
CA MET A 341 -2.21 -8.25 21.69
C MET A 341 -1.13 -7.37 22.33
N LEU A 342 -0.45 -6.52 21.53
CA LEU A 342 0.62 -5.67 22.04
C LEU A 342 0.12 -4.71 23.12
N GLY A 343 -1.08 -4.14 22.96
CA GLY A 343 -1.72 -3.30 23.98
C GLY A 343 -2.00 -4.03 25.29
N VAL A 344 -2.56 -5.25 25.22
CA VAL A 344 -2.85 -6.05 26.42
C VAL A 344 -1.57 -6.48 27.14
N PHE A 345 -0.56 -6.96 26.41
CA PHE A 345 0.73 -7.29 27.02
C PHE A 345 1.41 -6.05 27.65
N GLN A 346 1.22 -4.87 27.07
CA GLN A 346 1.71 -3.61 27.64
C GLN A 346 0.99 -3.25 28.94
N GLU A 347 -0.34 -3.37 29.01
CA GLU A 347 -1.12 -3.12 30.23
C GLU A 347 -0.78 -4.09 31.36
N VAL A 348 -0.51 -5.36 31.04
CA VAL A 348 -0.16 -6.38 32.04
C VAL A 348 1.29 -6.24 32.53
N ALA A 349 2.18 -5.66 31.72
CA ALA A 349 3.60 -5.50 32.05
C ALA A 349 3.92 -4.22 32.85
N ILE A 350 3.05 -3.22 32.81
CA ILE A 350 3.13 -1.95 33.59
C ILE A 350 2.45 -2.16 34.93
#